data_AF-A0A355AZY3-F1
#
_entry.id   AF-A0A355AZY3-F1
#
_cell.length_a   1.000
_cell.length_b   1.000
_cell.length_c   1.000
_cell.angle_alpha   90.00
_cell.angle_beta   90.00
_cell.angle_gamma   90.00
#
_symmetry.space_group_name_H-M   'P 1'
#
loop_
_entity.id
_entity.type
_entity.pdbx_description
1 polymer ?
#
loop_
_entity_poly.entity_id
_entity_poly.type
_entity_poly.pdbx_seq_one_letter_code
_entity_poly.pdbx_strand_id
1 'polypeptide(L)'
;MSLAIRKMLSWKTRTNLVASLSIVGLIAVACGSSDTTPVTQPTASIQPATATSEPTTLPPTSTPIPDETATPVPDVGPTADPTSTPTALTPRTVVERSELNIVEKNFRNRAANLGWVTDWELRTISLDELVISLRRDSIRPIDDPTYIDVEQALKEYDPKEPFIIVDLNDDARAFPLSVLVNHEIVNDEIGGIPVTVTFCPLCNSSIVFDRRVDGVVHRFGTSGMLRNSDLVMWDDTTVTLWQQLTGEGIVGEQAGKKLTFLPVQIGTLESFAASQPDGQVMAKPAGRPYLRSSYQGYDDGIKDPFLFFGEIDPRLGATDRVAALDLGTGPVAYSFDLLAEELVLNVESGGLPIAIFFDDTTQSAFRSALPGAGAAPNISGSATTYLREAGEEVLTFVDNGDGRFRDEQTGSIWDRFGEALEGELAGTQLDPAIHGDHFWFAWAQFHPDTKLITSLDQI
;
A
#
# COMPACT_ATOMS: atom_id res chain seq x y z
N MET A 1 27.86 -1.46 -23.12
CA MET A 1 28.45 -1.82 -21.82
C MET A 1 28.15 -0.66 -20.87
N SER A 2 27.06 -0.82 -20.13
CA SER A 2 26.09 0.24 -19.82
C SER A 2 26.36 0.98 -18.51
N LEU A 3 25.79 2.19 -18.40
CA LEU A 3 25.71 3.08 -17.24
C LEU A 3 25.42 2.34 -15.91
N ALA A 4 24.70 1.21 -15.98
CA ALA A 4 24.42 0.28 -14.88
C ALA A 4 25.69 -0.25 -14.16
N ILE A 5 26.76 -0.56 -14.89
CA ILE A 5 28.02 -1.05 -14.30
C ILE A 5 28.74 0.09 -13.57
N ARG A 6 28.69 1.32 -14.09
CA ARG A 6 29.28 2.50 -13.44
C ARG A 6 28.53 2.87 -12.15
N LYS A 7 27.21 2.78 -12.12
CA LYS A 7 26.40 3.00 -10.90
C LYS A 7 26.64 1.90 -9.84
N MET A 8 26.77 0.62 -10.21
CA MET A 8 27.13 -0.46 -9.28
C MET A 8 28.54 -0.32 -8.68
N LEU A 9 29.54 0.10 -9.47
CA LEU A 9 30.91 0.21 -8.99
C LEU A 9 31.11 1.42 -8.05
N SER A 10 30.44 2.56 -8.27
CA SER A 10 30.65 3.74 -7.42
C SER A 10 30.17 3.54 -5.98
N TRP A 11 29.18 2.66 -5.78
CA TRP A 11 28.64 2.36 -4.45
C TRP A 11 29.44 1.29 -3.68
N LYS A 12 30.00 0.27 -4.36
CA LYS A 12 30.93 -0.70 -3.73
C LYS A 12 32.14 -0.02 -3.08
N THR A 13 32.58 1.11 -3.63
CA THR A 13 33.68 1.90 -3.07
C THR A 13 33.28 2.69 -1.81
N ARG A 14 31.98 2.98 -1.62
CA ARG A 14 31.46 3.70 -0.44
C ARG A 14 31.08 2.75 0.71
N THR A 15 30.66 1.51 0.43
CA THR A 15 30.27 0.52 1.45
C THR A 15 31.44 -0.09 2.21
N ASN A 16 32.64 -0.13 1.63
CA ASN A 16 33.83 -0.70 2.29
C ASN A 16 34.41 0.16 3.43
N LEU A 17 33.87 1.35 3.73
CA LEU A 17 34.36 2.21 4.82
C LEU A 17 33.55 2.13 6.13
N VAL A 18 32.42 1.43 6.18
CA VAL A 18 31.51 1.48 7.37
C VAL A 18 31.32 0.13 8.08
N ALA A 19 31.80 -0.99 7.52
CA ALA A 19 31.74 -2.28 8.20
C ALA A 19 33.05 -2.57 8.96
N SER A 20 33.14 -2.12 10.22
CA SER A 20 34.21 -2.53 11.14
C SER A 20 33.74 -2.54 12.60
N LEU A 21 33.72 -3.77 13.13
CA LEU A 21 33.79 -4.20 14.53
C LEU A 21 32.68 -3.78 15.52
N SER A 22 31.94 -4.80 16.00
CA SER A 22 31.74 -5.02 17.44
C SER A 22 31.43 -6.51 17.70
N ILE A 23 32.45 -7.23 18.17
CA ILE A 23 32.35 -8.51 18.85
C ILE A 23 32.27 -8.20 20.34
N VAL A 24 31.22 -8.64 21.05
CA VAL A 24 31.21 -8.68 22.52
C VAL A 24 30.69 -10.04 22.97
N GLY A 25 31.46 -10.65 23.88
CA GLY A 25 31.37 -12.05 24.27
C GLY A 25 30.30 -12.39 25.29
N LEU A 26 29.94 -13.67 25.27
CA LEU A 26 29.18 -14.39 26.29
C LEU A 26 29.86 -14.28 27.66
N ILE A 27 29.07 -13.96 28.70
CA ILE A 27 29.32 -14.44 30.06
C ILE A 27 28.02 -15.06 30.59
N ALA A 28 28.09 -16.36 30.86
CA ALA A 28 27.07 -17.12 31.58
C ALA A 28 27.26 -16.93 33.08
N VAL A 29 26.16 -16.69 33.80
CA VAL A 29 26.06 -16.96 35.25
C VAL A 29 24.72 -17.64 35.50
N ALA A 30 24.80 -18.88 35.98
CA ALA A 30 23.68 -19.68 36.45
C ALA A 30 23.73 -19.77 37.99
N CYS A 31 22.56 -19.67 38.62
CA CYS A 31 22.11 -20.14 39.95
C CYS A 31 20.65 -19.64 40.05
N GLY A 32 19.59 -20.38 40.39
CA GLY A 32 19.39 -21.70 40.97
C GLY A 32 18.29 -21.60 42.06
N SER A 33 17.21 -22.42 41.94
CA SER A 33 16.14 -22.77 42.93
C SER A 33 15.15 -21.67 43.37
N SER A 34 13.87 -21.90 43.73
CA SER A 34 12.85 -22.98 43.76
C SER A 34 11.53 -22.25 44.17
N ASP A 35 10.27 -22.63 43.89
CA ASP A 35 9.48 -23.76 44.42
C ASP A 35 7.98 -23.61 43.99
N THR A 36 7.32 -24.76 43.70
CA THR A 36 5.91 -25.20 44.00
C THR A 36 4.70 -24.27 43.78
N THR A 37 3.47 -24.63 43.36
CA THR A 37 2.70 -25.80 42.81
C THR A 37 1.29 -25.27 42.44
N PRO A 38 0.42 -26.02 41.72
CA PRO A 38 -0.71 -25.49 40.94
C PRO A 38 -2.08 -25.54 41.64
N VAL A 39 -3.04 -24.77 41.14
CA VAL A 39 -4.47 -24.93 41.46
C VAL A 39 -5.34 -24.91 40.19
N THR A 40 -6.25 -25.88 40.20
CA THR A 40 -7.22 -26.38 39.22
C THR A 40 -8.34 -25.43 38.78
N GLN A 41 -8.83 -25.65 37.55
CA GLN A 41 -10.11 -25.15 36.99
C GLN A 41 -11.34 -25.59 37.80
N PRO A 42 -12.50 -24.97 37.53
CA PRO A 42 -13.57 -25.78 36.95
C PRO A 42 -14.33 -25.14 35.78
N THR A 43 -14.80 -26.04 34.93
CA THR A 43 -15.72 -25.95 33.79
C THR A 43 -17.08 -25.33 34.14
N ALA A 44 -17.67 -24.56 33.22
CA ALA A 44 -19.12 -24.40 33.12
C ALA A 44 -19.53 -24.18 31.65
N SER A 45 -20.33 -25.11 31.14
CA SER A 45 -21.01 -25.02 29.84
C SER A 45 -22.29 -24.20 29.99
N ILE A 46 -22.54 -23.24 29.11
CA ILE A 46 -23.90 -22.74 28.84
C ILE A 46 -24.01 -22.45 27.34
N GLN A 47 -24.85 -23.23 26.67
CA GLN A 47 -25.47 -22.93 25.38
C GLN A 47 -26.77 -22.16 25.67
N PRO A 48 -27.18 -21.21 24.82
CA PRO A 48 -28.53 -21.36 24.28
C PRO A 48 -28.76 -20.87 22.85
N ALA A 49 -29.73 -21.56 22.24
CA ALA A 49 -30.78 -21.07 21.36
C ALA A 49 -30.43 -20.58 19.94
N THR A 50 -30.66 -21.51 19.01
CA THR A 50 -31.16 -21.32 17.66
C THR A 50 -32.36 -20.35 17.62
N ALA A 51 -32.25 -19.31 16.79
CA ALA A 51 -33.39 -18.55 16.28
C ALA A 51 -33.29 -18.51 14.75
N THR A 52 -34.24 -19.16 14.11
CA THR A 52 -34.45 -19.20 12.67
C THR A 52 -35.20 -17.94 12.26
N SER A 53 -34.66 -17.16 11.33
CA SER A 53 -35.40 -16.12 10.62
C SER A 53 -35.03 -16.13 9.14
N GLU A 54 -35.95 -16.63 8.33
CA GLU A 54 -35.96 -16.46 6.87
C GLU A 54 -36.22 -14.98 6.52
N PRO A 55 -35.49 -14.39 5.55
CA PRO A 55 -35.96 -13.21 4.85
C PRO A 55 -36.70 -13.62 3.58
N THR A 56 -37.94 -13.17 3.48
CA THR A 56 -38.82 -13.29 2.32
C THR A 56 -38.28 -12.45 1.15
N THR A 57 -37.99 -13.09 0.04
CA THR A 57 -37.64 -12.47 -1.24
C THR A 57 -38.88 -11.91 -1.93
N LEU A 58 -38.89 -10.61 -2.27
CA LEU A 58 -39.83 -10.03 -3.24
C LEU A 58 -39.09 -9.74 -4.57
N PRO A 59 -39.74 -9.95 -5.72
CA PRO A 59 -39.09 -10.02 -7.03
C PRO A 59 -38.87 -8.64 -7.70
N PRO A 60 -37.90 -8.52 -8.63
CA PRO A 60 -37.67 -7.30 -9.38
C PRO A 60 -38.72 -7.10 -10.46
N THR A 61 -39.27 -5.89 -10.55
CA THR A 61 -40.12 -5.46 -11.66
C THR A 61 -39.25 -4.76 -12.70
N SER A 62 -39.04 -5.40 -13.84
CA SER A 62 -38.43 -4.84 -15.03
C SER A 62 -39.51 -4.22 -15.92
N THR A 63 -39.26 -3.02 -16.45
CA THR A 63 -39.97 -2.51 -17.62
C THR A 63 -38.98 -1.73 -18.50
N PRO A 64 -38.93 -2.00 -19.82
CA PRO A 64 -37.90 -1.48 -20.72
C PRO A 64 -38.32 -0.16 -21.36
N ILE A 65 -37.35 0.70 -21.69
CA ILE A 65 -37.54 1.86 -22.58
C ILE A 65 -36.44 1.85 -23.65
N PRO A 66 -36.74 2.19 -24.92
CA PRO A 66 -36.03 1.70 -26.10
C PRO A 66 -34.99 2.65 -26.68
N ASP A 67 -34.20 2.03 -27.56
CA ASP A 67 -33.13 2.52 -28.43
C ASP A 67 -33.65 3.39 -29.59
N GLU A 68 -32.86 4.40 -29.99
CA GLU A 68 -32.82 5.18 -31.26
C GLU A 68 -32.12 6.52 -30.95
N THR A 69 -31.20 7.12 -31.71
CA THR A 69 -30.82 7.02 -33.12
C THR A 69 -29.44 7.68 -33.30
N ALA A 70 -28.65 7.16 -34.23
CA ALA A 70 -27.37 7.75 -34.66
C ALA A 70 -27.54 8.71 -35.87
N THR A 71 -26.48 9.50 -36.12
CA THR A 71 -25.93 10.05 -37.39
C THR A 71 -25.69 11.59 -37.41
N PRO A 72 -24.82 12.16 -38.29
CA PRO A 72 -23.36 12.37 -38.06
C PRO A 72 -22.86 13.79 -38.47
N VAL A 73 -21.53 13.97 -38.68
CA VAL A 73 -20.80 14.97 -39.55
C VAL A 73 -20.07 16.12 -38.79
N PRO A 74 -18.90 16.67 -39.22
CA PRO A 74 -17.69 16.14 -39.91
C PRO A 74 -16.32 16.52 -39.27
N ASP A 75 -15.28 15.92 -39.84
CA ASP A 75 -13.83 16.17 -39.74
C ASP A 75 -13.35 17.55 -40.26
N VAL A 76 -12.44 18.22 -39.52
CA VAL A 76 -11.45 19.20 -40.03
C VAL A 76 -10.22 19.23 -39.09
N GLY A 77 -9.10 18.61 -39.51
CA GLY A 77 -7.74 19.00 -39.10
C GLY A 77 -7.23 20.23 -39.89
N PRO A 78 -5.98 20.76 -39.70
CA PRO A 78 -4.78 19.98 -39.34
C PRO A 78 -3.71 20.66 -38.43
N THR A 79 -2.73 19.82 -38.05
CA THR A 79 -1.28 20.06 -37.83
C THR A 79 -0.76 20.90 -36.65
N ALA A 80 -0.12 20.20 -35.70
CA ALA A 80 1.26 20.49 -35.26
C ALA A 80 1.90 19.22 -34.68
N ASP A 81 3.09 18.87 -35.17
CA ASP A 81 3.96 17.79 -34.72
C ASP A 81 5.06 18.40 -33.82
N PRO A 82 5.26 17.87 -32.60
CA PRO A 82 6.62 17.55 -32.21
C PRO A 82 6.69 16.17 -31.52
N THR A 83 7.16 15.19 -32.28
CA THR A 83 7.88 13.97 -31.89
C THR A 83 8.51 14.02 -30.49
N SER A 84 7.81 13.45 -29.51
CA SER A 84 8.20 12.23 -28.77
C SER A 84 7.16 11.98 -27.67
N THR A 85 6.06 11.33 -28.03
CA THR A 85 5.03 10.87 -27.08
C THR A 85 5.59 9.70 -26.26
N PRO A 86 5.44 9.68 -24.92
CA PRO A 86 5.63 8.46 -24.15
C PRO A 86 4.72 7.39 -24.74
N THR A 87 5.25 6.19 -24.96
CA THR A 87 4.44 5.09 -25.49
C THR A 87 3.38 4.75 -24.45
N ALA A 88 2.13 5.18 -24.69
CA ALA A 88 0.98 4.69 -23.95
C ALA A 88 1.00 3.16 -23.99
N LEU A 89 0.88 2.54 -22.82
CA LEU A 89 0.76 1.09 -22.72
C LEU A 89 -0.51 0.68 -23.47
N THR A 90 -0.32 0.02 -24.61
CA THR A 90 -1.39 -0.57 -25.41
C THR A 90 -2.17 -1.54 -24.51
N PRO A 91 -3.50 -1.75 -24.73
CA PRO A 91 -4.28 -2.70 -23.93
C PRO A 91 -3.55 -4.05 -23.96
N ARG A 92 -3.06 -4.50 -22.80
CA ARG A 92 -2.16 -5.65 -22.74
C ARG A 92 -2.87 -6.87 -23.33
N THR A 93 -2.18 -7.43 -24.32
CA THR A 93 -2.51 -8.57 -25.16
C THR A 93 -3.05 -9.75 -24.35
N VAL A 94 -3.91 -10.56 -24.97
CA VAL A 94 -4.21 -11.93 -24.53
C VAL A 94 -2.91 -12.60 -24.08
N VAL A 95 -2.89 -13.11 -22.84
CA VAL A 95 -1.73 -13.79 -22.27
C VAL A 95 -1.53 -15.12 -23.00
N GLU A 96 -0.76 -15.08 -24.08
CA GLU A 96 -0.37 -16.25 -24.83
C GLU A 96 1.02 -16.69 -24.43
N ARG A 97 1.16 -18.00 -24.18
CA ARG A 97 2.46 -18.64 -23.99
C ARG A 97 3.35 -18.32 -25.19
N SER A 98 4.50 -17.73 -24.94
CA SER A 98 5.45 -17.35 -26.00
C SER A 98 6.87 -17.80 -25.69
N GLU A 99 7.59 -18.24 -26.72
CA GLU A 99 8.98 -18.67 -26.58
C GLU A 99 9.88 -17.53 -26.07
N LEU A 100 10.83 -17.89 -25.20
CA LEU A 100 11.81 -16.94 -24.67
C LEU A 100 12.90 -16.62 -25.70
N ASN A 101 13.19 -15.33 -25.87
CA ASN A 101 14.37 -14.88 -26.59
C ASN A 101 15.67 -15.17 -25.81
N ILE A 102 16.83 -14.89 -26.38
CA ILE A 102 18.12 -15.21 -25.74
C ILE A 102 18.35 -14.46 -24.42
N VAL A 103 17.90 -13.21 -24.31
CA VAL A 103 18.02 -12.39 -23.10
C VAL A 103 17.14 -12.97 -22.00
N GLU A 104 15.90 -13.31 -22.34
CA GLU A 104 14.94 -13.93 -21.41
C GLU A 104 15.37 -15.33 -20.97
N LYS A 105 15.92 -16.15 -21.88
CA LYS A 105 16.53 -17.45 -21.54
C LYS A 105 17.66 -17.28 -20.52
N ASN A 106 18.50 -16.25 -20.67
CA ASN A 106 19.56 -15.95 -19.70
C ASN A 106 18.99 -15.50 -18.35
N PHE A 107 17.94 -14.67 -18.35
CA PHE A 107 17.24 -14.29 -17.13
C PHE A 107 16.70 -15.52 -16.40
N ARG A 108 15.88 -16.33 -17.09
CA ARG A 108 15.32 -17.58 -16.58
C ARG A 108 16.40 -18.50 -16.00
N ASN A 109 17.52 -18.69 -16.72
CA ASN A 109 18.60 -19.55 -16.24
C ASN A 109 19.24 -19.01 -14.94
N ARG A 110 19.38 -17.68 -14.80
CA ARG A 110 19.83 -17.06 -13.53
C ARG A 110 18.82 -17.28 -12.41
N ALA A 111 17.52 -17.08 -12.67
CA ALA A 111 16.47 -17.31 -11.69
C ALA A 111 16.41 -18.79 -11.25
N ALA A 112 16.51 -19.73 -12.19
CA ALA A 112 16.55 -21.17 -11.92
C ALA A 112 17.76 -21.55 -11.04
N ASN A 113 18.93 -20.96 -11.26
CA ASN A 113 20.11 -21.16 -10.39
C ASN A 113 19.91 -20.63 -8.96
N LEU A 114 18.91 -19.76 -8.75
CA LEU A 114 18.52 -19.26 -7.44
C LEU A 114 17.34 -20.06 -6.84
N GLY A 115 16.88 -21.12 -7.52
CA GLY A 115 15.83 -22.02 -7.05
C GLY A 115 14.43 -21.68 -7.53
N TRP A 116 14.27 -20.77 -8.49
CA TRP A 116 12.95 -20.44 -9.04
C TRP A 116 12.44 -21.50 -10.01
N VAL A 117 11.20 -21.92 -9.78
CA VAL A 117 10.45 -22.85 -10.64
C VAL A 117 9.06 -22.25 -10.85
N THR A 118 8.85 -21.65 -12.02
CA THR A 118 7.57 -21.05 -12.46
C THR A 118 7.46 -21.18 -13.99
N ASP A 119 6.30 -20.90 -14.55
CA ASP A 119 6.11 -20.87 -16.00
C ASP A 119 6.53 -19.52 -16.58
N TRP A 120 7.79 -19.44 -17.00
CA TRP A 120 8.38 -18.23 -17.57
C TRP A 120 7.82 -17.84 -18.95
N GLU A 121 7.12 -18.74 -19.64
CA GLU A 121 6.57 -18.46 -20.97
C GLU A 121 5.16 -17.84 -20.88
N LEU A 122 4.46 -18.02 -19.77
CA LEU A 122 3.24 -17.29 -19.41
C LEU A 122 3.63 -15.99 -18.70
N ARG A 123 3.54 -14.86 -19.41
CA ARG A 123 3.94 -13.55 -18.88
C ARG A 123 3.23 -12.40 -19.60
N THR A 124 3.10 -11.27 -18.91
CA THR A 124 2.55 -10.02 -19.48
C THR A 124 3.60 -8.94 -19.71
N ILE A 125 4.85 -9.21 -19.31
CA ILE A 125 6.01 -8.34 -19.44
C ILE A 125 7.16 -9.09 -20.11
N SER A 126 8.16 -8.37 -20.59
CA SER A 126 9.42 -9.00 -20.98
C SER A 126 10.27 -9.29 -19.73
N LEU A 127 10.97 -10.44 -19.69
CA LEU A 127 11.75 -10.82 -18.49
C LEU A 127 12.98 -9.93 -18.25
N ASP A 128 13.37 -9.10 -19.22
CA ASP A 128 14.45 -8.13 -19.05
C ASP A 128 14.04 -6.88 -18.27
N GLU A 129 12.74 -6.65 -18.07
CA GLU A 129 12.20 -5.63 -17.17
C GLU A 129 12.42 -5.99 -15.69
N LEU A 130 12.67 -7.27 -15.39
CA LEU A 130 12.92 -7.76 -14.04
C LEU A 130 14.39 -7.66 -13.66
N VAL A 131 14.63 -7.23 -12.42
CA VAL A 131 15.96 -7.17 -11.81
C VAL A 131 15.98 -8.02 -10.56
N ILE A 132 16.80 -9.08 -10.57
CA ILE A 132 17.04 -9.89 -9.37
C ILE A 132 18.06 -9.16 -8.49
N SER A 133 17.62 -8.69 -7.32
CA SER A 133 18.46 -7.98 -6.35
C SER A 133 18.83 -8.88 -5.16
N LEU A 134 17.86 -9.68 -4.70
CA LEU A 134 17.99 -10.56 -3.55
C LEU A 134 17.54 -11.99 -3.90
N ARG A 135 17.78 -12.93 -2.98
CA ARG A 135 17.15 -14.26 -3.07
C ARG A 135 15.71 -14.17 -2.58
N ARG A 136 14.86 -15.07 -3.06
CA ARG A 136 13.48 -15.27 -2.56
C ARG A 136 13.45 -15.26 -1.02
N ASP A 137 12.54 -14.48 -0.46
CA ASP A 137 12.30 -14.28 0.98
C ASP A 137 13.54 -13.87 1.80
N SER A 138 14.54 -13.23 1.17
CA SER A 138 15.66 -12.63 1.93
C SER A 138 15.17 -11.51 2.84
N ILE A 139 14.14 -10.78 2.39
CA ILE A 139 13.31 -9.93 3.23
C ILE A 139 12.13 -10.82 3.64
N ARG A 140 12.15 -11.27 4.90
CA ARG A 140 11.21 -12.29 5.35
C ARG A 140 9.82 -11.69 5.52
N PRO A 141 8.79 -12.18 4.81
CA PRO A 141 7.42 -11.79 5.11
C PRO A 141 7.07 -12.22 6.54
N ILE A 142 6.09 -11.55 7.14
CA ILE A 142 5.51 -11.96 8.40
C ILE A 142 4.30 -12.83 8.07
N ASP A 143 4.37 -14.08 8.48
CA ASP A 143 3.25 -15.00 8.48
C ASP A 143 2.75 -15.13 9.93
N ASP A 144 1.45 -15.22 10.14
CA ASP A 144 0.81 -15.33 11.46
C ASP A 144 1.22 -14.21 12.43
N PRO A 145 0.92 -12.93 12.12
CA PRO A 145 1.27 -11.81 12.98
C PRO A 145 0.64 -11.94 14.37
N THR A 146 1.38 -11.51 15.39
CA THR A 146 0.86 -11.40 16.76
C THR A 146 0.42 -9.98 17.05
N TYR A 147 -0.59 -9.83 17.91
CA TYR A 147 -1.22 -8.55 18.19
C TYR A 147 -1.12 -8.17 19.67
N ILE A 148 -1.06 -6.86 19.93
CA ILE A 148 -1.17 -6.22 21.24
C ILE A 148 -2.32 -5.22 21.21
N ASP A 149 -2.85 -4.87 22.38
CA ASP A 149 -3.84 -3.81 22.51
C ASP A 149 -3.22 -2.42 22.32
N VAL A 150 -4.10 -1.43 22.11
CA VAL A 150 -3.71 -0.02 21.90
C VAL A 150 -2.93 0.54 23.09
N GLU A 151 -3.30 0.20 24.32
CA GLU A 151 -2.64 0.73 25.52
C GLU A 151 -1.17 0.28 25.59
N GLN A 152 -0.90 -0.99 25.27
CA GLN A 152 0.45 -1.52 25.17
C GLN A 152 1.19 -0.93 23.97
N ALA A 153 0.53 -0.79 22.82
CA ALA A 153 1.13 -0.21 21.62
C ALA A 153 1.65 1.21 21.87
N LEU A 154 0.88 2.06 22.56
CA LEU A 154 1.28 3.42 22.93
C LEU A 154 2.52 3.48 23.85
N LYS A 155 2.89 2.37 24.49
CA LYS A 155 4.12 2.26 25.30
C LYS A 155 5.32 1.76 24.48
N GLU A 156 5.08 1.07 23.38
CA GLU A 156 6.12 0.39 22.59
C GLU A 156 6.49 1.12 21.30
N TYR A 157 5.56 1.86 20.73
CA TYR A 157 5.69 2.59 19.47
C TYR A 157 5.68 4.10 19.72
N ASP A 158 6.21 4.86 18.77
CA ASP A 158 6.10 6.32 18.78
C ASP A 158 4.67 6.70 18.36
N PRO A 159 3.92 7.47 19.15
CA PRO A 159 2.54 7.82 18.83
C PRO A 159 2.35 8.44 17.44
N LYS A 160 3.38 9.09 16.88
CA LYS A 160 3.33 9.76 15.58
C LYS A 160 3.94 8.97 14.42
N GLU A 161 4.43 7.76 14.65
CA GLU A 161 4.92 6.94 13.54
C GLU A 161 3.75 6.43 12.67
N PRO A 162 3.97 6.21 11.37
CA PRO A 162 2.92 5.82 10.45
C PRO A 162 2.57 4.33 10.53
N PHE A 163 1.27 4.04 10.45
CA PHE A 163 0.69 2.71 10.39
C PHE A 163 -0.18 2.59 9.13
N ILE A 164 -0.16 1.41 8.52
CA ILE A 164 -1.21 0.96 7.63
C ILE A 164 -2.36 0.49 8.53
N ILE A 165 -3.55 1.04 8.34
CA ILE A 165 -4.74 0.68 9.09
C ILE A 165 -5.72 -0.01 8.14
N VAL A 166 -6.22 -1.16 8.59
CA VAL A 166 -7.19 -1.97 7.87
C VAL A 166 -8.34 -2.25 8.82
N ASP A 167 -9.54 -1.83 8.43
CA ASP A 167 -10.78 -2.11 9.16
C ASP A 167 -11.72 -2.87 8.23
N LEU A 168 -12.01 -4.12 8.58
CA LEU A 168 -12.86 -5.01 7.79
C LEU A 168 -13.79 -5.75 8.76
N ASN A 169 -15.10 -5.61 8.58
CA ASN A 169 -16.12 -6.26 9.39
C ASN A 169 -15.90 -6.05 10.91
N ASP A 170 -15.69 -4.79 11.32
CA ASP A 170 -15.46 -4.36 12.70
C ASP A 170 -14.20 -4.97 13.36
N ASP A 171 -13.23 -5.41 12.54
CA ASP A 171 -11.92 -5.93 12.98
C ASP A 171 -10.82 -4.97 12.53
N ALA A 172 -10.60 -3.91 13.32
CA ALA A 172 -9.61 -2.89 13.05
C ALA A 172 -8.19 -3.31 13.47
N ARG A 173 -7.26 -3.33 12.50
CA ARG A 173 -5.85 -3.69 12.66
C ARG A 173 -4.92 -2.58 12.21
N ALA A 174 -3.88 -2.31 12.99
CA ALA A 174 -2.81 -1.37 12.62
C ALA A 174 -1.45 -2.07 12.45
N PHE A 175 -0.79 -1.81 11.33
CA PHE A 175 0.51 -2.39 10.95
C PHE A 175 1.59 -1.31 10.86
N PRO A 176 2.61 -1.30 11.75
CA PRO A 176 3.63 -0.26 11.80
C PRO A 176 4.53 -0.30 10.56
N LEU A 177 4.66 0.83 9.87
CA LEU A 177 5.59 0.94 8.74
C LEU A 177 7.05 0.76 9.17
N SER A 178 7.42 1.08 10.42
CA SER A 178 8.77 0.82 10.94
C SER A 178 9.15 -0.67 10.93
N VAL A 179 8.16 -1.56 11.07
CA VAL A 179 8.34 -3.00 10.90
C VAL A 179 8.29 -3.37 9.42
N LEU A 180 7.27 -2.93 8.69
CA LEU A 180 7.06 -3.28 7.28
C LEU A 180 8.17 -2.81 6.34
N VAL A 181 8.89 -1.73 6.64
CA VAL A 181 10.14 -1.34 5.95
C VAL A 181 11.18 -2.47 5.89
N ASN A 182 11.11 -3.45 6.80
CA ASN A 182 12.06 -4.55 6.92
C ASN A 182 11.48 -5.93 6.60
N HIS A 183 10.17 -6.01 6.35
CA HIS A 183 9.44 -7.26 6.13
C HIS A 183 8.61 -7.24 4.84
N GLU A 184 8.22 -6.05 4.38
CA GLU A 184 7.50 -5.70 3.15
C GLU A 184 6.12 -6.31 2.98
N ILE A 185 5.84 -7.49 3.56
CA ILE A 185 4.62 -8.25 3.41
C ILE A 185 4.23 -8.86 4.77
N VAL A 186 2.95 -8.75 5.12
CA VAL A 186 2.29 -9.48 6.20
C VAL A 186 1.12 -10.26 5.60
N ASN A 187 1.08 -11.57 5.76
CA ASN A 187 -0.08 -12.40 5.42
C ASN A 187 -0.93 -12.58 6.67
N ASP A 188 -2.23 -12.26 6.58
CA ASP A 188 -3.14 -12.31 7.71
C ASP A 188 -4.58 -12.68 7.31
N GLU A 189 -5.47 -12.71 8.29
CA GLU A 189 -6.93 -12.76 8.13
C GLU A 189 -7.58 -11.73 9.06
N ILE A 190 -8.31 -10.78 8.47
CA ILE A 190 -8.94 -9.65 9.19
C ILE A 190 -10.42 -9.66 8.87
N GLY A 191 -11.28 -9.68 9.89
CA GLY A 191 -12.73 -9.73 9.68
C GLY A 191 -13.19 -10.96 8.86
N GLY A 192 -12.43 -12.06 8.90
CA GLY A 192 -12.67 -13.27 8.08
C GLY A 192 -12.26 -13.15 6.60
N ILE A 193 -11.61 -12.05 6.22
CA ILE A 193 -11.06 -11.83 4.88
C ILE A 193 -9.55 -12.16 4.92
N PRO A 194 -9.07 -13.12 4.13
CA PRO A 194 -7.64 -13.38 4.04
C PRO A 194 -6.96 -12.24 3.26
N VAL A 195 -6.02 -11.55 3.91
CA VAL A 195 -5.36 -10.36 3.36
C VAL A 195 -3.85 -10.52 3.25
N THR A 196 -3.26 -9.81 2.30
CA THR A 196 -1.82 -9.52 2.31
C THR A 196 -1.62 -8.01 2.40
N VAL A 197 -1.06 -7.56 3.52
CA VAL A 197 -0.70 -6.16 3.77
C VAL A 197 0.73 -5.94 3.29
N THR A 198 0.94 -4.97 2.40
CA THR A 198 2.22 -4.79 1.73
C THR A 198 2.71 -3.35 1.84
N PHE A 199 4.03 -3.19 1.95
CA PHE A 199 4.70 -1.90 1.88
C PHE A 199 5.96 -2.02 1.03
N CYS A 200 6.02 -1.31 -0.10
CA CYS A 200 7.27 -1.15 -0.84
C CYS A 200 8.00 0.12 -0.39
N PRO A 201 9.10 0.01 0.38
CA PRO A 201 9.84 1.18 0.85
C PRO A 201 10.48 1.98 -0.29
N LEU A 202 10.75 1.36 -1.45
CA LEU A 202 11.31 2.06 -2.59
C LEU A 202 10.28 2.93 -3.32
N CYS A 203 8.98 2.66 -3.15
CA CYS A 203 7.89 3.35 -3.85
C CYS A 203 6.98 4.12 -2.91
N ASN A 204 7.19 4.05 -1.59
CA ASN A 204 6.29 4.54 -0.54
C ASN A 204 4.89 3.90 -0.61
N SER A 205 4.70 2.78 -1.32
CA SER A 205 3.38 2.21 -1.57
C SER A 205 2.92 1.27 -0.46
N SER A 206 1.94 1.70 0.32
CA SER A 206 1.15 0.84 1.21
C SER A 206 -0.06 0.31 0.45
N ILE A 207 -0.17 -1.00 0.27
CA ILE A 207 -1.29 -1.61 -0.47
C ILE A 207 -1.72 -2.88 0.22
N VAL A 208 -3.03 -3.08 0.31
CA VAL A 208 -3.64 -4.28 0.90
C VAL A 208 -4.44 -5.00 -0.18
N PHE A 209 -4.28 -6.32 -0.25
CA PHE A 209 -5.01 -7.16 -1.19
C PHE A 209 -5.80 -8.24 -0.47
N ASP A 210 -6.95 -8.60 -1.01
CA ASP A 210 -7.53 -9.92 -0.79
C ASP A 210 -6.61 -10.95 -1.48
N ARG A 211 -6.10 -11.91 -0.69
CA ARG A 211 -5.15 -12.92 -1.19
C ARG A 211 -5.85 -14.12 -1.85
N ARG A 212 -7.15 -14.05 -2.10
CA ARG A 212 -7.91 -15.03 -2.89
C ARG A 212 -7.82 -14.74 -4.38
N VAL A 213 -7.41 -15.73 -5.15
CA VAL A 213 -7.48 -15.72 -6.62
C VAL A 213 -8.25 -16.98 -7.05
N ASP A 214 -9.35 -16.79 -7.78
CA ASP A 214 -10.27 -17.87 -8.18
C ASP A 214 -10.72 -18.77 -7.01
N GLY A 215 -10.92 -18.17 -5.84
CA GLY A 215 -11.34 -18.87 -4.62
C GLY A 215 -10.21 -19.63 -3.90
N VAL A 216 -8.98 -19.59 -4.40
CA VAL A 216 -7.81 -20.15 -3.73
C VAL A 216 -7.11 -19.07 -2.92
N VAL A 217 -6.92 -19.32 -1.64
CA VAL A 217 -6.18 -18.43 -0.74
C VAL A 217 -4.68 -18.68 -0.92
N HIS A 218 -3.93 -17.65 -1.29
CA HIS A 218 -2.48 -17.74 -1.48
C HIS A 218 -1.71 -17.14 -0.31
N ARG A 219 -0.48 -17.63 -0.05
CA ARG A 219 0.49 -16.92 0.79
C ARG A 219 1.44 -16.16 -0.11
N PHE A 220 1.64 -14.87 0.16
CA PHE A 220 2.58 -14.04 -0.58
C PHE A 220 3.93 -13.92 0.12
N GLY A 221 5.01 -13.86 -0.65
CA GLY A 221 6.36 -13.59 -0.15
C GLY A 221 7.12 -12.61 -1.04
N THR A 222 8.33 -12.24 -0.63
CA THR A 222 9.17 -11.31 -1.40
C THR A 222 9.99 -12.11 -2.41
N SER A 223 9.89 -11.77 -3.70
CA SER A 223 10.65 -12.53 -4.72
C SER A 223 12.15 -12.21 -4.69
N GLY A 224 12.53 -11.09 -4.10
CA GLY A 224 13.87 -10.51 -4.24
C GLY A 224 14.11 -9.90 -5.64
N MET A 225 13.08 -9.86 -6.48
CA MET A 225 13.08 -9.17 -7.77
C MET A 225 12.36 -7.84 -7.66
N LEU A 226 12.75 -6.91 -8.52
CA LEU A 226 12.09 -5.62 -8.69
C LEU A 226 11.76 -5.41 -10.17
N ARG A 227 10.71 -4.64 -10.43
CA ARG A 227 10.41 -4.08 -11.75
C ARG A 227 10.08 -2.61 -11.55
N ASN A 228 10.84 -1.71 -12.19
CA ASN A 228 10.71 -0.26 -12.00
C ASN A 228 10.86 0.18 -10.53
N SER A 229 11.81 -0.43 -9.80
CA SER A 229 11.98 -0.31 -8.33
C SER A 229 10.83 -0.83 -7.48
N ASP A 230 9.69 -1.15 -8.06
CA ASP A 230 8.55 -1.70 -7.33
C ASP A 230 8.78 -3.16 -6.95
N LEU A 231 8.26 -3.51 -5.78
CA LEU A 231 8.32 -4.85 -5.21
C LEU A 231 7.62 -5.84 -6.15
N VAL A 232 8.32 -6.93 -6.48
CA VAL A 232 7.70 -8.10 -7.10
C VAL A 232 7.48 -9.15 -6.01
N MET A 233 6.22 -9.48 -5.75
CA MET A 233 5.82 -10.53 -4.83
C MET A 233 5.81 -11.89 -5.55
N TRP A 234 5.67 -12.96 -4.79
CA TRP A 234 5.39 -14.29 -5.33
C TRP A 234 4.36 -15.03 -4.48
N ASP A 235 3.54 -15.88 -5.07
CA ASP A 235 2.62 -16.75 -4.33
C ASP A 235 3.17 -18.18 -4.16
N ASP A 236 2.86 -18.81 -3.03
CA ASP A 236 3.37 -20.13 -2.64
C ASP A 236 2.76 -21.31 -3.41
N THR A 237 1.62 -21.10 -4.07
CA THR A 237 0.83 -22.17 -4.68
C THR A 237 1.21 -22.40 -6.14
N THR A 238 1.23 -21.33 -6.93
CA THR A 238 1.51 -21.33 -8.37
C THR A 238 2.89 -20.80 -8.70
N VAL A 239 3.57 -20.17 -7.72
CA VAL A 239 4.86 -19.51 -7.91
C VAL A 239 4.78 -18.44 -9.00
N THR A 240 3.62 -17.80 -9.15
CA THR A 240 3.46 -16.63 -10.03
C THR A 240 4.15 -15.44 -9.36
N LEU A 241 4.78 -14.60 -10.17
CA LEU A 241 5.33 -13.31 -9.77
C LEU A 241 4.26 -12.23 -9.95
N TRP A 242 4.04 -11.43 -8.92
CA TRP A 242 2.99 -10.40 -8.87
C TRP A 242 3.60 -9.02 -8.66
N GLN A 243 3.19 -8.04 -9.46
CA GLN A 243 3.63 -6.65 -9.31
C GLN A 243 2.84 -5.98 -8.18
N GLN A 244 3.52 -5.52 -7.12
CA GLN A 244 2.84 -4.97 -5.94
C GLN A 244 1.99 -3.74 -6.27
N LEU A 245 2.52 -2.76 -7.01
CA LEU A 245 1.80 -1.50 -7.26
C LEU A 245 0.51 -1.70 -8.06
N THR A 246 0.49 -2.67 -8.99
CA THR A 246 -0.66 -2.89 -9.91
C THR A 246 -1.54 -4.07 -9.53
N GLY A 247 -1.09 -4.92 -8.60
CA GLY A 247 -1.75 -6.20 -8.26
C GLY A 247 -1.74 -7.24 -9.38
N GLU A 248 -1.05 -7.01 -10.51
CA GLU A 248 -1.07 -7.90 -11.68
C GLU A 248 -0.11 -9.09 -11.50
N GLY A 249 -0.56 -10.30 -11.82
CA GLY A 249 0.31 -11.45 -12.06
C GLY A 249 1.09 -11.23 -13.35
N ILE A 250 2.40 -11.09 -13.27
CA ILE A 250 3.25 -10.67 -14.41
C ILE A 250 4.01 -11.82 -15.07
N VAL A 251 4.30 -12.90 -14.33
CA VAL A 251 4.99 -14.10 -14.84
C VAL A 251 4.52 -15.33 -14.06
N GLY A 252 4.09 -16.39 -14.75
CA GLY A 252 3.63 -17.64 -14.14
C GLY A 252 2.19 -17.99 -14.53
N GLU A 253 1.64 -18.99 -13.86
CA GLU A 253 0.31 -19.55 -14.16
C GLU A 253 -0.82 -18.51 -14.08
N GLN A 254 -0.71 -17.56 -13.14
CA GLN A 254 -1.72 -16.52 -12.92
C GLN A 254 -1.41 -15.22 -13.71
N ALA A 255 -0.56 -15.29 -14.73
CA ALA A 255 -0.20 -14.12 -15.54
C ALA A 255 -1.45 -13.45 -16.16
N GLY A 256 -1.55 -12.12 -16.04
CA GLY A 256 -2.67 -11.29 -16.49
C GLY A 256 -3.84 -11.18 -15.51
N LYS A 257 -3.88 -11.98 -14.44
CA LYS A 257 -4.88 -11.81 -13.37
C LYS A 257 -4.51 -10.63 -12.49
N LYS A 258 -5.51 -10.06 -11.82
CA LYS A 258 -5.33 -8.97 -10.84
C LYS A 258 -5.82 -9.40 -9.47
N LEU A 259 -5.07 -9.04 -8.45
CA LEU A 259 -5.53 -9.10 -7.07
C LEU A 259 -6.60 -8.03 -6.82
N THR A 260 -7.51 -8.34 -5.90
CA THR A 260 -8.51 -7.37 -5.45
C THR A 260 -7.87 -6.45 -4.44
N PHE A 261 -7.80 -5.16 -4.75
CA PHE A 261 -7.36 -4.13 -3.81
C PHE A 261 -8.41 -3.96 -2.71
N LEU A 262 -7.94 -3.83 -1.47
CA LEU A 262 -8.77 -3.46 -0.32
C LEU A 262 -8.43 -2.03 0.09
N PRO A 263 -9.41 -1.24 0.56
CA PRO A 263 -9.14 0.10 1.04
C PRO A 263 -8.13 0.08 2.17
N VAL A 264 -7.26 1.08 2.16
CA VAL A 264 -6.21 1.25 3.16
C VAL A 264 -6.30 2.66 3.70
N GLN A 265 -6.03 2.80 4.99
CA GLN A 265 -5.88 4.11 5.62
C GLN A 265 -4.43 4.19 6.14
N ILE A 266 -3.82 5.36 6.03
CA ILE A 266 -2.49 5.61 6.58
C ILE A 266 -2.61 6.72 7.62
N GLY A 267 -2.25 6.40 8.85
CA GLY A 267 -2.35 7.34 9.96
C GLY A 267 -1.36 7.06 11.07
N THR A 268 -1.37 7.92 12.08
CA THR A 268 -0.55 7.75 13.27
C THR A 268 -1.15 6.75 14.25
N LEU A 269 -0.32 6.18 15.13
CA LEU A 269 -0.82 5.38 16.26
C LEU A 269 -1.71 6.19 17.20
N GLU A 270 -1.39 7.46 17.42
CA GLU A 270 -2.21 8.37 18.24
C GLU A 270 -3.61 8.53 17.67
N SER A 271 -3.72 8.77 16.36
CA SER A 271 -5.02 8.85 15.69
C SER A 271 -5.75 7.51 15.79
N PHE A 272 -5.10 6.39 15.45
CA PHE A 272 -5.72 5.05 15.54
C PHE A 272 -6.20 4.71 16.95
N ALA A 273 -5.43 5.07 17.97
CA ALA A 273 -5.80 4.86 19.37
C ALA A 273 -7.03 5.66 19.79
N ALA A 274 -7.22 6.85 19.18
CA ALA A 274 -8.36 7.71 19.46
C ALA A 274 -9.64 7.22 18.78
N SER A 275 -9.55 6.72 17.56
CA SER A 275 -10.71 6.23 16.78
C SER A 275 -11.07 4.78 17.09
N GLN A 276 -10.08 3.93 17.28
CA GLN A 276 -10.23 2.48 17.42
C GLN A 276 -9.64 1.99 18.75
N PRO A 277 -10.19 2.39 19.91
CA PRO A 277 -9.62 2.07 21.22
C PRO A 277 -9.59 0.56 21.52
N ASP A 278 -10.51 -0.21 20.92
CA ASP A 278 -10.59 -1.67 21.02
C ASP A 278 -9.85 -2.39 19.87
N GLY A 279 -9.26 -1.63 18.93
CA GLY A 279 -8.49 -2.14 17.80
C GLY A 279 -7.20 -2.84 18.23
N GLN A 280 -6.61 -3.59 17.30
CA GLN A 280 -5.40 -4.36 17.57
C GLN A 280 -4.20 -3.85 16.78
N VAL A 281 -3.03 -3.75 17.42
CA VAL A 281 -1.79 -3.30 16.79
C VAL A 281 -0.83 -4.46 16.63
N MET A 282 -0.25 -4.63 15.43
CA MET A 282 0.73 -5.68 15.19
C MET A 282 1.95 -5.48 16.10
N ALA A 283 2.31 -6.52 16.85
CA ALA A 283 3.47 -6.51 17.73
C ALA A 283 4.79 -6.60 16.94
N LYS A 284 5.88 -6.07 17.49
CA LYS A 284 7.21 -6.18 16.87
C LYS A 284 7.67 -7.64 16.88
N PRO A 285 8.08 -8.22 15.73
CA PRO A 285 8.70 -9.53 15.74
C PRO A 285 9.93 -9.58 16.66
N ALA A 286 10.11 -10.70 17.36
CA ALA A 286 11.22 -10.87 18.28
C ALA A 286 12.58 -10.78 17.57
N GLY A 287 13.59 -10.24 18.26
CA GLY A 287 14.99 -10.25 17.80
C GLY A 287 15.40 -9.04 16.95
N ARG A 288 14.53 -8.05 16.73
CA ARG A 288 14.89 -6.77 16.11
C ARG A 288 14.17 -5.60 16.81
N PRO A 289 14.86 -4.48 17.09
CA PRO A 289 14.25 -3.37 17.83
C PRO A 289 13.54 -2.33 16.94
N TYR A 290 13.67 -2.42 15.60
CA TYR A 290 13.05 -1.53 14.59
C TYR A 290 13.26 -0.02 14.77
N LEU A 291 14.31 0.40 15.50
CA LEU A 291 14.59 1.81 15.80
C LEU A 291 15.15 2.63 14.63
N ARG A 292 15.54 1.98 13.53
CA ARG A 292 16.09 2.66 12.35
C ARG A 292 15.54 2.03 11.08
N SER A 293 15.09 2.90 10.18
CA SER A 293 14.73 2.50 8.82
C SER A 293 15.97 2.00 8.07
N SER A 294 15.81 0.90 7.33
CA SER A 294 16.86 0.41 6.41
C SER A 294 17.01 1.31 5.17
N TYR A 295 16.07 2.22 4.97
CA TYR A 295 15.99 3.18 3.87
C TYR A 295 16.05 4.63 4.39
N GLN A 296 16.87 4.88 5.42
CA GLN A 296 16.91 6.19 6.05
C GLN A 296 17.20 7.31 5.04
N GLY A 297 16.35 8.35 5.04
CA GLY A 297 16.47 9.52 4.16
C GLY A 297 16.17 9.24 2.68
N TYR A 298 15.55 8.11 2.37
CA TYR A 298 15.20 7.76 0.99
C TYR A 298 14.14 8.70 0.39
N ASP A 299 13.36 9.37 1.25
CA ASP A 299 12.36 10.37 0.88
C ASP A 299 12.88 11.82 0.87
N ASP A 300 14.19 12.02 1.00
CA ASP A 300 14.82 13.36 1.03
C ASP A 300 15.28 13.80 -0.37
N GLY A 301 14.31 13.96 -1.30
CA GLY A 301 14.52 14.57 -2.61
C GLY A 301 15.51 13.83 -3.52
N ILE A 302 15.51 12.49 -3.49
CA ILE A 302 16.41 11.68 -4.33
C ILE A 302 16.09 11.88 -5.81
N LYS A 303 17.10 12.22 -6.61
CA LYS A 303 16.96 12.41 -8.08
C LYS A 303 17.06 11.12 -8.89
N ASP A 304 17.80 10.15 -8.37
CA ASP A 304 18.07 8.86 -9.02
C ASP A 304 17.59 7.74 -8.08
N PRO A 305 16.30 7.34 -8.12
CA PRO A 305 15.77 6.28 -7.27
C PRO A 305 16.53 4.96 -7.43
N PHE A 306 16.63 4.20 -6.34
CA PHE A 306 17.42 2.98 -6.30
C PHE A 306 16.81 1.89 -7.19
N LEU A 307 17.63 1.29 -8.05
CA LEU A 307 17.23 0.26 -9.03
C LEU A 307 16.07 0.68 -9.96
N PHE A 308 15.90 1.98 -10.15
CA PHE A 308 15.05 2.53 -11.20
C PHE A 308 15.89 2.77 -12.45
N PHE A 309 15.44 2.25 -13.59
CA PHE A 309 16.14 2.37 -14.88
C PHE A 309 15.30 3.03 -15.96
N GLY A 310 14.06 3.44 -15.64
CA GLY A 310 13.18 4.18 -16.52
C GLY A 310 13.54 5.67 -16.59
N GLU A 311 12.71 6.42 -17.32
CA GLU A 311 12.78 7.88 -17.33
C GLU A 311 11.95 8.44 -16.18
N ILE A 312 12.53 9.36 -15.41
CA ILE A 312 11.81 10.03 -14.32
C ILE A 312 10.85 11.03 -14.97
N ASP A 313 9.57 10.92 -14.63
CA ASP A 313 8.55 11.87 -15.04
C ASP A 313 8.87 13.26 -14.44
N PRO A 314 9.07 14.30 -15.28
CA PRO A 314 9.56 15.59 -14.81
C PRO A 314 8.48 16.47 -14.18
N ARG A 315 7.21 16.03 -14.13
CA ARG A 315 6.10 16.84 -13.59
C ARG A 315 6.21 17.07 -12.08
N LEU A 316 6.85 16.17 -11.35
CA LEU A 316 7.21 16.32 -9.93
C LEU A 316 8.61 15.74 -9.67
N GLY A 317 9.18 16.08 -8.51
CA GLY A 317 10.36 15.41 -7.98
C GLY A 317 10.10 13.91 -7.81
N ALA A 318 11.14 13.10 -8.00
CA ALA A 318 10.96 11.65 -8.05
C ALA A 318 10.31 11.09 -6.77
N THR A 319 10.79 11.52 -5.61
CA THR A 319 10.28 11.11 -4.29
C THR A 319 9.23 12.06 -3.72
N ASP A 320 8.69 12.99 -4.52
CA ASP A 320 7.53 13.76 -4.12
C ASP A 320 6.35 12.79 -3.97
N ARG A 321 5.51 13.01 -2.97
CA ARG A 321 4.38 12.12 -2.67
C ARG A 321 3.12 12.59 -3.35
N VAL A 322 2.31 11.63 -3.75
CA VAL A 322 0.97 11.85 -4.28
C VAL A 322 -0.03 10.90 -3.63
N ALA A 323 -1.25 11.40 -3.41
CA ALA A 323 -2.42 10.55 -3.20
C ALA A 323 -2.98 10.20 -4.59
N ALA A 324 -2.87 8.93 -4.98
CA ALA A 324 -3.23 8.49 -6.33
C ALA A 324 -4.48 7.59 -6.31
N LEU A 325 -5.38 7.85 -7.25
CA LEU A 325 -6.63 7.11 -7.44
C LEU A 325 -6.71 6.62 -8.89
N ASP A 326 -7.16 5.39 -9.08
CA ASP A 326 -7.54 4.85 -10.40
C ASP A 326 -8.90 4.15 -10.29
N LEU A 327 -9.96 4.94 -10.42
CA LEU A 327 -11.36 4.51 -10.22
C LEU A 327 -12.09 4.25 -11.54
N GLY A 328 -11.36 3.87 -12.60
CA GLY A 328 -11.93 3.36 -13.85
C GLY A 328 -12.10 4.37 -14.99
N THR A 329 -12.06 5.68 -14.73
CA THR A 329 -12.03 6.73 -15.79
C THR A 329 -10.63 7.26 -16.07
N GLY A 330 -9.60 6.54 -15.59
CA GLY A 330 -8.20 6.90 -15.71
C GLY A 330 -7.60 7.41 -14.39
N PRO A 331 -6.28 7.32 -14.24
CA PRO A 331 -5.59 7.65 -13.01
C PRO A 331 -5.53 9.17 -12.78
N VAL A 332 -5.79 9.58 -11.53
CA VAL A 332 -5.63 10.97 -11.05
C VAL A 332 -4.74 10.93 -9.81
N ALA A 333 -3.82 11.90 -9.70
CA ALA A 333 -2.94 12.03 -8.55
C ALA A 333 -2.97 13.46 -8.02
N TYR A 334 -3.04 13.60 -6.71
CA TYR A 334 -3.01 14.89 -6.00
C TYR A 334 -1.68 15.00 -5.26
N SER A 335 -0.93 16.08 -5.49
CA SER A 335 0.35 16.26 -4.79
C SER A 335 0.14 16.46 -3.30
N PHE A 336 1.04 15.91 -2.51
CA PHE A 336 1.03 16.13 -1.06
C PHE A 336 1.27 17.60 -0.71
N ASP A 337 2.00 18.36 -1.53
CA ASP A 337 2.15 19.81 -1.34
C ASP A 337 0.79 20.52 -1.38
N LEU A 338 -0.08 20.17 -2.33
CA LEU A 338 -1.44 20.70 -2.38
C LEU A 338 -2.25 20.26 -1.16
N LEU A 339 -2.19 18.98 -0.79
CA LEU A 339 -2.94 18.43 0.34
C LEU A 339 -2.47 18.99 1.70
N ALA A 340 -1.20 19.38 1.80
CA ALA A 340 -0.66 20.04 2.99
C ALA A 340 -1.12 21.50 3.11
N GLU A 341 -1.42 22.16 1.99
CA GLU A 341 -2.06 23.48 1.96
C GLU A 341 -3.58 23.37 2.19
N GLU A 342 -4.20 22.33 1.63
CA GLU A 342 -5.64 22.07 1.65
C GLU A 342 -5.90 20.72 2.32
N LEU A 343 -6.02 20.74 3.66
CA LEU A 343 -6.16 19.52 4.48
C LEU A 343 -7.37 18.64 4.12
N VAL A 344 -8.33 19.19 3.36
CA VAL A 344 -9.42 18.45 2.76
C VAL A 344 -9.73 18.93 1.35
N LEU A 345 -9.88 17.99 0.43
CA LEU A 345 -10.38 18.27 -0.93
C LEU A 345 -11.68 17.53 -1.17
N ASN A 346 -12.66 18.21 -1.78
CA ASN A 346 -13.89 17.62 -2.28
C ASN A 346 -13.83 17.60 -3.80
N VAL A 347 -13.74 16.41 -4.40
CA VAL A 347 -13.47 16.23 -5.82
C VAL A 347 -14.44 15.22 -6.45
N GLU A 348 -14.45 15.18 -7.78
CA GLU A 348 -14.98 14.03 -8.52
C GLU A 348 -13.84 13.26 -9.18
N SER A 349 -13.82 11.95 -8.97
CA SER A 349 -12.84 11.03 -9.59
C SER A 349 -13.54 9.72 -9.92
N GLY A 350 -13.36 9.19 -11.13
CA GLY A 350 -14.11 8.00 -11.57
C GLY A 350 -15.61 8.21 -11.75
N GLY A 351 -16.10 9.47 -11.75
CA GLY A 351 -17.52 9.77 -11.64
C GLY A 351 -18.10 9.57 -10.25
N LEU A 352 -17.26 9.37 -9.23
CA LEU A 352 -17.63 9.22 -7.83
C LEU A 352 -17.31 10.51 -7.07
N PRO A 353 -18.16 10.93 -6.11
CA PRO A 353 -17.87 12.05 -5.24
C PRO A 353 -16.86 11.62 -4.16
N ILE A 354 -15.65 12.16 -4.21
CA ILE A 354 -14.55 11.77 -3.34
C ILE A 354 -14.17 12.91 -2.39
N ALA A 355 -13.97 12.60 -1.12
CA ALA A 355 -13.24 13.44 -0.18
C ALA A 355 -11.83 12.88 0.03
N ILE A 356 -10.83 13.77 0.03
CA ILE A 356 -9.44 13.42 0.36
C ILE A 356 -9.12 14.12 1.67
N PHE A 357 -8.88 13.36 2.73
CA PHE A 357 -8.48 13.85 4.03
C PHE A 357 -6.97 13.72 4.17
N PHE A 358 -6.30 14.81 4.58
CA PHE A 358 -4.86 14.82 4.78
C PHE A 358 -4.51 14.93 6.27
N ASP A 359 -3.59 14.08 6.71
CA ASP A 359 -2.96 14.16 8.02
C ASP A 359 -1.56 14.76 7.87
N ASP A 360 -1.42 16.03 8.22
CA ASP A 360 -0.17 16.79 8.21
C ASP A 360 0.72 16.52 9.43
N THR A 361 0.36 15.54 10.28
CA THR A 361 1.12 15.21 11.49
C THR A 361 1.89 13.89 11.40
N THR A 362 1.57 13.06 10.40
CA THR A 362 2.19 11.75 10.19
C THR A 362 3.68 11.88 9.87
N GLN A 363 4.51 11.19 10.65
CA GLN A 363 5.96 11.13 10.42
C GLN A 363 6.31 10.20 9.26
N SER A 364 7.46 10.46 8.64
CA SER A 364 8.05 9.60 7.62
C SER A 364 8.50 8.23 8.17
N ALA A 365 8.16 7.16 7.44
CA ALA A 365 8.66 5.81 7.67
C ALA A 365 10.19 5.66 7.43
N PHE A 366 10.82 6.67 6.82
CA PHE A 366 12.25 6.70 6.47
C PHE A 366 13.11 7.44 7.50
N ARG A 367 12.54 7.76 8.67
CA ARG A 367 13.27 8.40 9.77
C ARG A 367 14.24 7.45 10.50
N SER A 368 15.16 8.06 11.24
CA SER A 368 15.91 7.39 12.32
C SER A 368 15.21 7.71 13.64
N ALA A 369 14.66 6.70 14.33
CA ALA A 369 13.97 6.88 15.62
C ALA A 369 14.94 6.95 16.82
N LEU A 370 16.17 7.46 16.62
CA LEU A 370 17.11 7.64 17.74
C LEU A 370 16.75 8.90 18.54
N PRO A 371 16.45 8.78 19.85
CA PRO A 371 16.30 9.92 20.72
C PRO A 371 17.59 10.76 20.76
N GLY A 372 17.48 12.07 20.59
CA GLY A 372 18.61 13.01 20.73
C GLY A 372 19.43 13.26 19.47
N ALA A 373 19.03 12.75 18.30
CA ALA A 373 19.72 13.03 17.03
C ALA A 373 19.48 14.46 16.48
N GLY A 374 18.65 15.28 17.14
CA GLY A 374 18.47 16.70 16.79
C GLY A 374 17.89 16.98 15.39
N ALA A 375 17.46 15.94 14.66
CA ALA A 375 16.71 16.12 13.43
C ALA A 375 15.30 16.61 13.77
N ALA A 376 14.82 17.64 13.08
CA ALA A 376 13.41 18.02 13.11
C ALA A 376 12.53 16.80 12.79
N PRO A 377 11.30 16.71 13.31
CA PRO A 377 10.39 15.64 12.90
C PRO A 377 10.24 15.71 11.38
N ASN A 378 10.67 14.64 10.68
CA ASN A 378 10.47 14.52 9.24
C ASN A 378 9.01 14.12 9.02
N ILE A 379 8.14 15.11 8.97
CA ILE A 379 6.71 14.94 8.71
C ILE A 379 6.56 14.75 7.21
N SER A 380 6.03 13.60 6.80
CA SER A 380 5.69 13.32 5.40
C SER A 380 4.24 13.61 5.07
N GLY A 381 3.38 13.61 6.10
CA GLY A 381 1.95 13.51 5.97
C GLY A 381 1.48 12.14 5.46
N SER A 382 0.16 11.96 5.43
CA SER A 382 -0.54 10.85 4.79
C SER A 382 -1.91 11.30 4.29
N ALA A 383 -2.41 10.65 3.25
CA ALA A 383 -3.77 10.91 2.75
C ALA A 383 -4.66 9.69 2.99
N THR A 384 -5.96 9.92 3.11
CA THR A 384 -6.97 8.87 3.02
C THR A 384 -8.17 9.40 2.26
N THR A 385 -8.73 8.57 1.38
CA THR A 385 -9.81 8.97 0.48
C THR A 385 -11.09 8.22 0.80
N TYR A 386 -12.23 8.91 0.66
CA TYR A 386 -13.55 8.40 0.99
C TYR A 386 -14.55 8.73 -0.11
N LEU A 387 -15.53 7.87 -0.30
CA LEU A 387 -16.79 8.30 -0.90
C LEU A 387 -17.44 9.29 0.08
N ARG A 388 -17.71 10.52 -0.38
CA ARG A 388 -18.32 11.56 0.47
C ARG A 388 -19.85 11.47 0.52
N GLU A 389 -20.39 10.27 0.36
CA GLU A 389 -21.82 9.98 0.44
C GLU A 389 -22.16 9.45 1.84
N ALA A 390 -23.19 10.03 2.46
CA ALA A 390 -23.77 9.55 3.71
C ALA A 390 -25.28 9.35 3.51
N GLY A 391 -25.69 8.10 3.28
CA GLY A 391 -27.06 7.80 2.86
C GLY A 391 -27.33 8.32 1.45
N GLU A 392 -28.30 9.24 1.30
CA GLU A 392 -28.63 9.85 -0.01
C GLU A 392 -27.95 11.22 -0.22
N GLU A 393 -27.20 11.71 0.78
CA GLU A 393 -26.56 13.02 0.72
C GLU A 393 -25.09 12.93 0.31
N VAL A 394 -24.71 13.81 -0.63
CA VAL A 394 -23.32 14.03 -1.01
C VAL A 394 -22.78 15.20 -0.16
N LEU A 395 -21.87 14.89 0.75
CA LEU A 395 -21.33 15.82 1.74
C LEU A 395 -20.19 16.68 1.18
N THR A 396 -20.07 17.90 1.69
CA THR A 396 -18.94 18.80 1.43
C THR A 396 -18.20 19.01 2.74
N PHE A 397 -16.94 18.59 2.78
CA PHE A 397 -16.12 18.69 3.98
C PHE A 397 -15.26 19.95 3.97
N VAL A 398 -15.11 20.57 5.14
CA VAL A 398 -14.18 21.66 5.41
C VAL A 398 -13.29 21.29 6.60
N ASP A 399 -12.08 21.83 6.65
CA ASP A 399 -11.21 21.70 7.82
C ASP A 399 -11.88 22.35 9.04
N ASN A 400 -11.86 21.66 10.18
CA ASN A 400 -12.37 22.16 11.46
C ASN A 400 -11.28 22.87 12.29
N GLY A 401 -10.02 22.88 11.83
CA GLY A 401 -8.91 23.61 12.44
C GLY A 401 -8.29 22.94 13.67
N ASP A 402 -8.73 21.74 14.01
CA ASP A 402 -8.22 20.91 15.10
C ASP A 402 -7.81 19.50 14.63
N GLY A 403 -7.66 19.32 13.31
CA GLY A 403 -7.33 18.04 12.70
C GLY A 403 -8.53 17.13 12.43
N ARG A 404 -9.74 17.61 12.69
CA ARG A 404 -11.01 16.96 12.31
C ARG A 404 -11.63 17.69 11.12
N PHE A 405 -12.65 17.08 10.53
CA PHE A 405 -13.37 17.63 9.40
C PHE A 405 -14.82 17.93 9.78
N ARG A 406 -15.42 18.91 9.13
CA ARG A 406 -16.83 19.25 9.33
C ARG A 406 -17.56 19.21 7.99
N ASP A 407 -18.70 18.54 7.93
CA ASP A 407 -19.55 18.63 6.74
C ASP A 407 -20.43 19.91 6.78
N GLU A 408 -20.67 20.52 5.63
CA GLU A 408 -21.45 21.77 5.54
C GLU A 408 -22.97 21.53 5.63
N GLN A 409 -23.43 20.34 5.29
CA GLN A 409 -24.84 19.97 5.16
C GLN A 409 -25.52 19.86 6.54
N THR A 410 -24.88 19.12 7.45
CA THR A 410 -25.40 18.81 8.79
C THR A 410 -24.57 19.45 9.89
N GLY A 411 -23.33 19.86 9.59
CA GLY A 411 -22.41 20.41 10.59
C GLY A 411 -21.81 19.35 11.51
N SER A 412 -21.90 18.06 11.14
CA SER A 412 -21.30 16.96 11.91
C SER A 412 -19.78 17.04 11.85
N ILE A 413 -19.12 16.58 12.91
CA ILE A 413 -17.65 16.57 13.03
C ILE A 413 -17.16 15.15 12.85
N TRP A 414 -16.19 14.99 11.96
CA TRP A 414 -15.65 13.73 11.50
C TRP A 414 -14.18 13.61 11.87
N ASP A 415 -13.77 12.41 12.26
CA ASP A 415 -12.36 12.10 12.44
C ASP A 415 -11.65 11.88 11.09
N ARG A 416 -10.36 11.57 11.13
CA ARG A 416 -9.57 11.35 9.90
C ARG A 416 -9.82 9.99 9.25
N PHE A 417 -10.46 9.07 9.97
CA PHE A 417 -10.79 7.73 9.51
C PHE A 417 -12.21 7.62 8.94
N GLY A 418 -12.91 8.76 8.83
CA GLY A 418 -14.21 8.87 8.20
C GLY A 418 -15.37 8.54 9.15
N GLU A 419 -15.16 8.52 10.46
CA GLU A 419 -16.24 8.38 11.44
C GLU A 419 -16.76 9.75 11.88
N ALA A 420 -18.06 9.96 11.83
CA ALA A 420 -18.72 11.10 12.45
C ALA A 420 -18.75 10.95 13.97
N LEU A 421 -18.01 11.79 14.68
CA LEU A 421 -17.92 11.77 16.15
C LEU A 421 -19.04 12.59 16.82
N GLU A 422 -19.46 13.68 16.19
CA GLU A 422 -20.42 14.63 16.75
C GLU A 422 -21.41 15.10 15.68
N GLY A 423 -22.59 15.56 16.09
CA GLY A 423 -23.59 16.14 15.19
C GLY A 423 -24.71 15.16 14.80
N GLU A 424 -25.41 15.48 13.72
CA GLU A 424 -26.57 14.72 13.25
C GLU A 424 -26.18 13.34 12.75
N LEU A 425 -25.00 13.23 12.12
CA LEU A 425 -24.51 11.99 11.52
C LEU A 425 -23.65 11.17 12.48
N ALA A 426 -23.58 11.51 13.77
CA ALA A 426 -22.72 10.83 14.74
C ALA A 426 -22.88 9.28 14.72
N GLY A 427 -21.77 8.56 14.66
CA GLY A 427 -21.69 7.11 14.49
C GLY A 427 -21.78 6.61 13.04
N THR A 428 -21.88 7.52 12.07
CA THR A 428 -21.82 7.16 10.64
C THR A 428 -20.36 7.01 10.21
N GLN A 429 -20.09 6.01 9.38
CA GLN A 429 -18.79 5.74 8.78
C GLN A 429 -18.85 6.02 7.28
N LEU A 430 -17.88 6.77 6.74
CA LEU A 430 -17.68 6.92 5.31
C LEU A 430 -17.05 5.67 4.72
N ASP A 431 -17.48 5.31 3.51
CA ASP A 431 -16.87 4.23 2.75
C ASP A 431 -15.49 4.67 2.21
N PRO A 432 -14.38 4.01 2.60
CA PRO A 432 -13.06 4.37 2.12
C PRO A 432 -12.90 3.97 0.64
N ALA A 433 -12.34 4.89 -0.15
CA ALA A 433 -12.06 4.67 -1.56
C ALA A 433 -10.65 4.08 -1.76
N ILE A 434 -10.51 3.24 -2.80
CA ILE A 434 -9.22 2.67 -3.18
C ILE A 434 -8.31 3.79 -3.68
N HIS A 435 -7.20 3.97 -2.99
CA HIS A 435 -6.14 4.90 -3.34
C HIS A 435 -4.80 4.36 -2.84
N GLY A 436 -3.72 5.05 -3.16
CA GLY A 436 -2.43 4.82 -2.53
C GLY A 436 -1.60 6.09 -2.43
N ASP A 437 -0.83 6.16 -1.35
CA ASP A 437 0.21 7.17 -1.16
C ASP A 437 1.49 6.67 -1.82
N HIS A 438 1.99 7.36 -2.83
CA HIS A 438 3.11 6.88 -3.64
C HIS A 438 4.16 7.95 -3.86
N PHE A 439 5.42 7.52 -4.02
CA PHE A 439 6.40 8.37 -4.69
C PHE A 439 6.03 8.51 -6.16
N TRP A 440 6.11 9.75 -6.67
CA TRP A 440 5.69 10.10 -8.01
C TRP A 440 6.40 9.26 -9.08
N PHE A 441 7.71 9.04 -8.95
CA PHE A 441 8.48 8.28 -9.94
C PHE A 441 7.95 6.85 -10.12
N ALA A 442 7.48 6.23 -9.03
CA ALA A 442 6.97 4.88 -9.05
C ALA A 442 5.59 4.87 -9.71
N TRP A 443 4.66 5.69 -9.19
CA TRP A 443 3.30 5.77 -9.73
C TRP A 443 3.27 6.12 -11.23
N ALA A 444 3.95 7.20 -11.62
CA ALA A 444 3.96 7.68 -13.01
C ALA A 444 4.56 6.67 -14.00
N GLN A 445 5.46 5.79 -13.55
CA GLN A 445 6.03 4.75 -14.39
C GLN A 445 5.02 3.66 -14.77
N PHE A 446 4.02 3.40 -13.92
CA PHE A 446 2.93 2.46 -14.21
C PHE A 446 1.70 3.15 -14.80
N HIS A 447 1.51 4.44 -14.48
CA HIS A 447 0.36 5.25 -14.88
C HIS A 447 0.83 6.56 -15.56
N PRO A 448 1.51 6.51 -16.72
CA PRO A 448 2.09 7.70 -17.35
C PRO A 448 1.05 8.75 -17.74
N ASP A 449 -0.17 8.32 -18.07
CA ASP A 449 -1.27 9.20 -18.48
C ASP A 449 -2.03 9.83 -17.29
N THR A 450 -1.49 9.72 -16.07
CA THR A 450 -2.09 10.29 -14.85
C THR A 450 -2.38 11.78 -15.01
N LYS A 451 -3.61 12.20 -14.71
CA LYS A 451 -3.95 13.60 -14.49
C LYS A 451 -3.38 14.02 -13.15
N LEU A 452 -2.31 14.80 -13.17
CA LEU A 452 -1.68 15.32 -11.96
C LEU A 452 -2.32 16.66 -11.57
N ILE A 453 -2.73 16.77 -10.31
CA ILE A 453 -3.32 17.94 -9.67
C ILE A 453 -2.34 18.46 -8.60
N THR A 454 -1.92 19.71 -8.74
CA THR A 454 -0.95 20.38 -7.87
C THR A 454 -1.46 21.71 -7.31
N SER A 455 -2.63 22.18 -7.75
CA SER A 455 -3.24 23.43 -7.28
C SER A 455 -4.76 23.41 -7.41
N LEU A 456 -5.45 24.21 -6.59
CA LEU A 456 -6.91 24.27 -6.53
C LEU A 456 -7.57 24.71 -7.85
N ASP A 457 -6.90 25.50 -8.69
CA ASP A 457 -7.45 25.95 -9.98
C ASP A 457 -7.62 24.83 -11.02
N GLN A 458 -7.11 23.63 -10.74
CA GLN A 458 -7.22 22.44 -11.59
C GLN A 458 -8.36 21.49 -11.19
N ILE A 459 -9.05 21.78 -10.08
CA ILE A 459 -10.21 21.08 -9.52
C ILE A 459 -11.45 21.91 -9.85
#